data_AF-A0A966QFA3-F1
#
_entry.id   AF-A0A966QFA3-F1
#
_cell.length_a   1.000
_cell.length_b   1.000
_cell.length_c   1.000
_cell.angle_alpha   90.00
_cell.angle_beta   90.00
_cell.angle_gamma   90.00
#
_symmetry.space_group_name_H-M   'P 1'
#
loop_
_entity.id
_entity.type
_entity.pdbx_description
1 polymer ?
#
loop_
_entity_poly.entity_id
_entity_poly.type
_entity_poly.pdbx_seq_one_letter_code
_entity_poly.pdbx_strand_id
1 'polypeptide(L)' 'MKNQGITARINQTALRLLDEHPEGIRWTDLNAMIQATDKNLHPKTINGCVWKLLEKYPDQVYKPEKGLFKLKKYLD' A
#
# COMPACT_ATOMS: atom_id res chain seq x y z
N MET A 1 -8.82 -11.81 -19.49
CA MET A 1 -8.14 -11.26 -18.29
C MET A 1 -8.99 -10.10 -17.78
N LYS A 2 -9.45 -10.11 -16.52
CA LYS A 2 -10.23 -8.98 -15.97
C LYS A 2 -9.33 -7.75 -15.93
N ASN A 3 -9.71 -6.68 -16.62
CA ASN A 3 -9.02 -5.40 -16.56
C ASN A 3 -9.15 -4.89 -15.12
N GLN A 4 -8.10 -5.00 -14.32
CA GLN A 4 -8.15 -4.55 -12.93
C GLN A 4 -8.22 -3.01 -12.91
N GLY A 5 -9.20 -2.46 -12.20
CA GLY A 5 -9.31 -1.00 -12.03
C GLY A 5 -8.05 -0.42 -11.37
N ILE A 6 -7.77 0.86 -11.63
CA ILE A 6 -6.59 1.58 -11.12
C ILE A 6 -6.41 1.39 -9.60
N THR A 7 -7.49 1.47 -8.82
CA THR A 7 -7.48 1.22 -7.37
C THR A 7 -7.05 -0.20 -7.00
N ALA A 8 -7.49 -1.22 -7.74
CA ALA A 8 -7.11 -2.59 -7.47
C ALA A 8 -5.61 -2.80 -7.73
N ARG A 9 -5.08 -2.21 -8.81
CA ARG A 9 -3.66 -2.23 -9.14
C ARG A 9 -2.82 -1.55 -8.05
N ILE A 10 -3.21 -0.36 -7.60
CA ILE A 10 -2.52 0.35 -6.51
C ILE A 10 -2.50 -0.50 -5.23
N ASN A 11 -3.64 -1.06 -4.85
CA ASN A 11 -3.73 -1.85 -3.63
C ASN A 11 -2.87 -3.12 -3.68
N GLN A 12 -2.86 -3.82 -4.82
CA GLN A 12 -2.02 -5.00 -5.00
C GLN A 12 -0.54 -4.64 -4.95
N THR A 13 -0.14 -3.54 -5.60
CA THR A 13 1.24 -3.04 -5.50
C THR A 13 1.60 -2.67 -4.06
N ALA A 14 0.71 -1.99 -3.34
CA ALA A 14 0.95 -1.62 -1.94
C ALA A 14 1.11 -2.85 -1.04
N LEU A 15 0.23 -3.85 -1.15
CA LEU A 15 0.33 -5.10 -0.38
C LEU A 15 1.61 -5.87 -0.72
N ARG A 16 1.97 -5.97 -2.00
CA ARG A 16 3.22 -6.61 -2.43
C ARG A 16 4.44 -5.91 -1.83
N LEU A 17 4.51 -4.59 -1.90
CA LEU A 17 5.61 -3.81 -1.32
C LEU A 17 5.70 -4.01 0.20
N LEU A 18 4.57 -4.00 0.91
CA LEU A 18 4.56 -4.28 2.35
C LEU A 18 4.95 -5.73 2.69
N ASP A 19 4.79 -6.67 1.76
CA ASP A 19 5.27 -8.05 1.89
C ASP A 19 6.78 -8.16 1.74
N GLU A 20 7.33 -7.41 0.78
CA GLU A 20 8.77 -7.32 0.50
C GLU A 20 9.55 -6.59 1.61
N HIS A 21 8.84 -5.83 2.45
CA HIS A 21 9.39 -5.02 3.55
C HIS A 21 8.71 -5.36 4.90
N PRO A 22 9.08 -6.47 5.57
CA PRO A 22 8.50 -6.89 6.85
C PRO A 22 8.69 -5.88 7.99
N GLU A 23 9.67 -4.99 7.89
CA GLU A 23 9.89 -3.85 8.80
C GLU A 23 8.80 -2.77 8.69
N GLY A 24 8.05 -2.77 7.58
CA GLY A 24 7.04 -1.77 7.25
C GLY A 24 7.60 -0.59 6.45
N ILE A 25 6.72 0.14 5.79
CA ILE A 25 7.08 1.24 4.89
C ILE A 25 6.42 2.54 5.36
N ARG A 26 7.18 3.64 5.41
CA ARG A 26 6.63 4.97 5.69
C ARG A 26 5.71 5.40 4.54
N TRP A 27 4.66 6.13 4.88
CA TRP A 27 3.61 6.53 3.95
C TRP A 27 4.13 7.27 2.71
N THR A 28 5.06 8.21 2.90
CA THR A 28 5.69 8.96 1.81
C THR A 28 6.43 8.02 0.86
N ASP A 29 7.18 7.07 1.41
CA ASP A 29 7.99 6.12 0.66
C ASP A 29 7.10 5.11 -0.06
N LEU A 30 6.05 4.61 0.60
CA LEU A 30 5.07 3.71 -0.01
C LEU A 30 4.39 4.36 -1.22
N ASN A 31 3.98 5.63 -1.11
CA ASN A 31 3.43 6.37 -2.26
C ASN A 31 4.46 6.49 -3.40
N ALA A 32 5.71 6.84 -3.08
CA ALA A 32 6.76 7.00 -4.07
C ALA A 32 7.09 5.67 -4.77
N MET A 33 7.19 4.56 -4.03
CA MET A 33 7.46 3.23 -4.56
C MET A 33 6.33 2.72 -5.46
N ILE A 34 5.06 2.97 -5.11
CA ILE A 34 3.91 2.65 -5.97
C ILE A 34 4.00 3.45 -7.28
N GLN A 35 4.28 4.76 -7.21
CA GLN A 35 4.40 5.62 -8.39
C GLN A 35 5.60 5.22 -9.26
N ALA A 36 6.71 4.78 -8.65
CA ALA A 36 7.88 4.28 -9.36
C ALA A 36 7.59 2.98 -10.12
N THR A 37 6.67 2.15 -9.60
CA THR A 37 6.23 0.89 -10.24
C THR A 37 5.41 1.17 -11.51
N ASP A 38 4.57 2.20 -11.50
CA ASP A 38 3.82 2.63 -12.69
C ASP A 38 3.60 4.16 -12.67
N LYS A 39 4.36 4.85 -13.52
CA LYS A 39 4.34 6.32 -13.65
C LYS A 39 3.00 6.87 -14.15
N ASN A 40 2.10 6.03 -14.68
CA ASN A 40 0.77 6.45 -15.10
C ASN A 40 -0.22 6.55 -13.94
N LEU A 41 0.13 6.03 -12.77
CA LEU A 41 -0.71 6.12 -11.58
C LEU A 41 -0.65 7.54 -11.02
N HIS A 42 -1.81 8.20 -11.00
CA HIS A 42 -1.90 9.58 -10.52
C HIS A 42 -1.62 9.67 -9.00
N PRO A 43 -0.74 10.56 -8.52
CA PRO A 43 -0.35 10.66 -7.11
C PRO A 43 -1.51 10.79 -6.13
N LYS A 44 -2.54 11.59 -6.48
CA LYS A 44 -3.74 11.76 -5.66
C LYS A 44 -4.51 10.43 -5.47
N THR A 45 -4.53 9.58 -6.49
CA THR A 45 -5.20 8.29 -6.44
C THR A 45 -4.40 7.30 -5.60
N ILE A 46 -3.06 7.32 -5.74
CA ILE A 46 -2.16 6.53 -4.89
C ILE A 46 -2.38 6.90 -3.43
N ASN A 47 -2.27 8.18 -3.10
CA ASN A 47 -2.46 8.68 -1.73
C ASN A 47 -3.81 8.24 -1.14
N GLY A 48 -4.91 8.46 -1.87
CA GLY A 48 -6.23 8.04 -1.42
C GLY A 48 -6.38 6.53 -1.21
N CYS A 49 -5.75 5.71 -2.06
CA CYS A 49 -5.76 4.25 -1.90
C CYS A 49 -4.91 3.80 -0.71
N VAL A 50 -3.71 4.36 -0.54
CA VAL A 50 -2.80 4.04 0.57
C VAL A 50 -3.43 4.42 1.91
N TRP A 51 -4.07 5.60 2.00
CA TRP A 51 -4.77 6.01 3.22
C TRP A 51 -5.88 5.03 3.61
N LYS A 52 -6.63 4.53 2.63
CA LYS A 52 -7.74 3.57 2.80
C LYS A 52 -7.30 2.12 2.99
N LEU A 53 -6.00 1.81 2.98
CA LEU A 53 -5.53 0.42 3.16
C LEU A 53 -6.00 -0.19 4.48
N LEU A 54 -6.04 0.61 5.56
CA LEU A 54 -6.51 0.15 6.86
C LEU A 54 -8.00 -0.15 6.89
N GLU A 55 -8.80 0.64 6.18
CA GLU A 55 -10.25 0.44 6.09
C GLU A 55 -10.59 -0.75 5.18
N LYS A 56 -9.80 -0.95 4.11
CA LYS A 56 -10.08 -1.96 3.09
C LYS A 56 -9.46 -3.33 3.41
N TYR A 57 -8.35 -3.34 4.15
CA TYR A 57 -7.64 -4.56 4.55
C TYR A 57 -7.34 -4.56 6.05
N PRO A 58 -8.36 -4.37 6.92
CA PRO A 58 -8.16 -4.27 8.36
C PRO A 58 -7.53 -5.53 8.96
N ASP A 59 -7.74 -6.70 8.36
CA ASP A 59 -7.18 -7.97 8.82
C ASP A 59 -5.76 -8.24 8.31
N GLN A 60 -5.27 -7.44 7.35
CA GLN A 60 -3.95 -7.64 6.74
C GLN A 60 -2.99 -6.50 7.06
N VAL A 61 -3.45 -5.26 7.17
CA VAL A 61 -2.60 -4.07 7.32
C VAL A 61 -2.88 -3.40 8.65
N TYR A 62 -1.83 -2.95 9.32
CA TYR A 62 -1.93 -2.12 10.52
C TYR A 62 -0.87 -1.01 10.50
N LYS A 63 -0.97 -0.08 11.45
CA LYS A 63 -0.01 1.01 11.64
C LYS A 63 0.60 0.92 13.04
N PRO A 64 1.82 0.38 13.19
CA PRO A 64 2.51 0.38 14.49
C PRO A 64 2.83 1.81 14.96
N GLU A 65 3.04 2.73 14.03
CA GLU A 65 3.35 4.14 14.31
C GLU A 65 2.65 5.08 13.32
N LYS A 66 2.68 6.39 13.61
CA LYS A 66 2.17 7.40 12.68
C LYS A 66 2.92 7.33 11.34
N GLY A 67 2.17 7.00 10.30
CA GLY A 67 2.66 6.96 8.93
C GLY A 67 3.49 5.73 8.58
N LEU A 68 3.67 4.76 9.48
CA LEU A 68 4.31 3.48 9.16
C LEU A 68 3.23 2.44 8.88
N PHE A 69 3.23 1.83 7.70
CA PHE A 69 2.32 0.76 7.30
C PHE A 69 3.05 -0.58 7.33
N LYS A 70 2.41 -1.64 7.85
CA LYS A 70 2.99 -2.98 7.93
C LYS A 70 1.92 -4.07 7.81
N LEU A 71 2.30 -5.26 7.37
CA LEU A 71 1.40 -6.41 7.34
C LEU A 71 1.32 -7.08 8.72
N LYS A 72 0.08 -7.41 9.13
CA LYS A 72 -0.22 -8.09 10.40
C LYS A 72 0.39 -9.49 10.50
N LYS A 73 0.64 -10.17 9.38
CA LYS A 73 1.30 -11.49 9.40
C LYS A 73 2.75 -11.47 9.90
N TYR A 74 3.32 -10.28 10.08
CA TYR A 74 4.65 -10.05 10.68
C TYR A 74 4.55 -9.39 12.06
N LEU A 75 3.38 -9.46 12.70
CA LEU A 75 3.25 -9.30 14.14
C LEU A 75 3.68 -10.62 14.77
N ASP A 76 4.78 -10.59 15.52
CA ASP A 76 5.12 -11.66 16.46
C ASP A 76 4.11 -11.69 17.62
#